data_AF-A0A0S7CXW5-F1
#
_entry.id   AF-A0A0S7CXW5-F1
#
_cell.length_a   1.000
_cell.length_b   1.000
_cell.length_c   1.000
_cell.angle_alpha   90.00
_cell.angle_beta   90.00
_cell.angle_gamma   90.00
#
_symmetry.space_group_name_H-M   'P 1'
#
loop_
_entity.id
_entity.type
_entity.pdbx_description
1 polymer ?
#
loop_
_entity_poly.entity_id
_entity_poly.type
_entity_poly.pdbx_seq_one_letter_code
_entity_poly.pdbx_strand_id
1 'polypeptide(L)'
;MLPLRLFGIRNFGWGNIATLAIYGALSLGFFAVGIYLQQVGGMKATTAGIALLPATVLLMLTASFFGGLAGKYGPRWFMTAGPFICGIGFLMTLAVQEPLNYWTQVLPGQIVFGIGLSTLVAPLTAAILGAVPTEEAGIGSAVNNAVARIAGLICIAFAGLIIGRSSAAKAS
;
A
#
# COMPACT_ATOMS: atom_id res chain seq x y z
N MET A 1 2.60 18.53 -22.17
CA MET A 1 1.26 18.77 -21.56
C MET A 1 0.55 17.42 -21.46
N LEU A 2 -0.28 17.20 -20.43
CA LEU A 2 -0.97 15.92 -20.20
C LEU A 2 -2.16 15.75 -21.17
N PRO A 3 -2.14 14.77 -22.10
CA PRO A 3 -3.28 14.49 -22.96
C PRO A 3 -4.44 13.88 -22.15
N LEU A 4 -5.47 14.69 -21.86
CA LEU A 4 -6.65 14.28 -21.07
C LEU A 4 -7.40 13.08 -21.68
N ARG A 5 -7.23 12.83 -22.98
CA ARG A 5 -7.76 11.65 -23.68
C ARG A 5 -7.35 10.34 -23.00
N LEU A 6 -6.19 10.30 -22.33
CA LEU A 6 -5.73 9.11 -21.59
C LEU A 6 -6.71 8.68 -20.49
N PHE A 7 -7.38 9.62 -19.82
CA PHE A 7 -8.40 9.27 -18.81
C PHE A 7 -9.68 8.68 -19.42
N GLY A 8 -9.92 8.91 -20.71
CA GLY A 8 -10.97 8.23 -21.46
C GLY A 8 -10.69 6.73 -21.68
N ILE A 9 -9.42 6.30 -21.55
CA ILE A 9 -9.06 4.88 -21.61
C ILE A 9 -9.47 4.23 -20.30
N ARG A 10 -10.45 3.32 -20.37
CA ARG A 10 -11.07 2.69 -19.20
C ARG A 10 -10.04 2.14 -18.20
N ASN A 11 -9.07 1.38 -18.67
CA ASN A 11 -8.06 0.78 -17.79
C ASN A 11 -7.12 1.81 -17.15
N PHE A 12 -6.81 2.90 -17.84
CA PHE A 12 -5.98 3.98 -17.29
C PHE A 12 -6.75 4.79 -16.24
N GLY A 13 -8.00 5.18 -16.54
CA GLY A 13 -8.86 5.93 -15.61
C GLY A 13 -9.17 5.13 -14.35
N TRP A 14 -9.73 3.92 -14.49
CA TRP A 14 -10.02 3.04 -13.35
C TRP A 14 -8.76 2.59 -12.62
N GLY A 15 -7.66 2.37 -13.35
CA GLY A 15 -6.37 2.04 -12.77
C GLY A 15 -5.87 3.14 -11.85
N ASN A 16 -5.94 4.41 -12.25
CA ASN A 16 -5.55 5.53 -11.39
C ASN A 16 -6.49 5.72 -10.18
N ILE A 17 -7.80 5.47 -10.32
CA ILE A 17 -8.72 5.44 -9.18
C ILE A 17 -8.32 4.34 -8.18
N ALA A 18 -7.99 3.15 -8.70
CA ALA A 18 -7.49 2.05 -7.88
C ALA A 18 -6.16 2.42 -7.20
N THR A 19 -5.21 3.02 -7.94
CA THR A 19 -3.96 3.56 -7.39
C THR A 19 -4.24 4.52 -6.24
N LEU A 20 -5.20 5.43 -6.40
CA LEU A 20 -5.54 6.38 -5.35
C LEU A 20 -6.04 5.67 -4.08
N ALA A 21 -6.99 4.74 -4.20
CA ALA A 21 -7.49 3.99 -3.05
C ALA A 21 -6.42 3.13 -2.39
N ILE A 22 -5.65 2.38 -3.20
CA ILE A 22 -4.63 1.45 -2.76
C ILE A 22 -3.48 2.19 -2.07
N TYR A 23 -2.85 3.17 -2.73
CA TYR A 23 -1.71 3.87 -2.16
C TYR A 23 -2.09 4.76 -0.98
N GLY A 24 -3.31 5.27 -0.95
CA GLY A 24 -3.87 5.95 0.22
C GLY A 24 -3.94 5.01 1.43
N ALA A 25 -4.55 3.84 1.26
CA ALA A 25 -4.65 2.83 2.32
C ALA A 25 -3.28 2.31 2.78
N LEU A 26 -2.37 2.01 1.84
CA LEU A 26 -1.02 1.56 2.15
C LEU A 26 -0.25 2.60 2.96
N SER A 27 -0.29 3.86 2.52
CA SER A 27 0.42 4.97 3.17
C SER A 27 -0.11 5.22 4.57
N LEU A 28 -1.43 5.25 4.75
CA LEU A 28 -2.07 5.40 6.05
C LEU A 28 -1.75 4.21 6.98
N GLY A 29 -1.76 2.98 6.46
CA GLY A 29 -1.45 1.78 7.23
C GLY A 29 0.00 1.74 7.71
N PHE A 30 0.96 2.03 6.82
CA PHE A 30 2.37 2.17 7.21
C PHE A 30 2.58 3.28 8.25
N PHE A 31 1.93 4.43 8.07
CA PHE A 31 1.96 5.52 9.03
C PHE A 31 1.40 5.08 10.40
N ALA A 32 0.23 4.44 10.42
CA ALA A 32 -0.42 3.98 11.65
C ALA A 32 0.42 2.95 12.40
N VAL A 33 0.95 1.93 11.70
CA VAL A 33 1.83 0.92 12.33
C VAL A 33 3.12 1.56 12.84
N GLY A 34 3.72 2.47 12.07
CA GLY A 34 4.92 3.20 12.49
C GLY A 34 4.72 4.03 13.75
N ILE A 35 3.58 4.74 13.86
CA ILE A 35 3.21 5.49 15.06
C ILE A 35 2.93 4.55 16.22
N TYR A 36 2.23 3.44 15.99
CA TYR A 36 1.94 2.45 17.02
C TYR A 36 3.21 1.85 17.63
N LEU A 37 4.17 1.43 16.81
CA LEU A 37 5.45 0.89 17.30
C LEU A 37 6.23 1.90 18.14
N GLN A 38 6.10 3.20 17.84
CA GLN A 38 6.76 4.26 18.60
C GLN A 38 6.04 4.60 19.90
N GLN A 39 4.74 4.87 19.82
CA GLN A 39 3.95 5.39 20.96
C GLN A 39 3.54 4.30 21.94
N VAL A 40 3.16 3.11 21.43
CA VAL A 40 2.71 1.97 22.25
C VAL A 40 3.86 0.99 22.43
N GLY A 41 4.56 0.65 21.34
CA GLY A 41 5.69 -0.27 21.37
C GLY A 41 6.97 0.29 22.02
N GLY A 42 7.02 1.58 22.35
CA GLY A 42 8.18 2.25 22.95
C GLY A 42 9.43 2.26 22.08
N MET A 43 9.32 1.93 20.79
CA MET A 43 10.47 1.90 19.88
C MET A 43 10.90 3.31 19.51
N LYS A 44 12.21 3.52 19.36
CA LYS A 44 12.74 4.74 18.73
C LYS A 44 12.29 4.80 17.26
N ALA A 45 12.14 6.01 16.73
CA ALA A 45 11.75 6.23 15.32
C ALA A 45 12.60 5.42 14.33
N THR A 46 13.92 5.37 14.54
CA THR A 46 14.84 4.59 13.69
C THR A 46 14.54 3.09 13.72
N THR A 47 14.28 2.54 14.91
CA THR A 47 13.99 1.11 15.08
C THR A 47 12.61 0.75 14.51
N ALA A 48 11.60 1.60 14.71
CA ALA A 48 10.28 1.44 14.12
C ALA A 48 10.35 1.50 12.58
N GLY A 49 11.21 2.37 12.01
CA GLY A 49 11.47 2.39 10.58
C GLY A 49 12.07 1.08 10.07
N ILE A 50 13.08 0.55 10.77
CA ILE A 50 13.71 -0.75 10.42
C ILE A 50 12.68 -1.90 10.51
N ALA A 51 11.79 -1.87 11.51
CA ALA A 51 10.74 -2.87 11.71
C ALA A 51 9.73 -2.95 10.54
N LEU A 52 9.62 -1.91 9.71
CA LEU A 52 8.74 -1.88 8.54
C LEU A 52 9.43 -2.32 7.24
N LEU A 53 10.76 -2.49 7.25
CA LEU A 53 11.52 -2.91 6.08
C LEU A 53 11.19 -4.29 5.51
N PRO A 54 10.82 -5.33 6.30
CA PRO A 54 10.56 -6.66 5.75
C PRO A 54 9.53 -6.67 4.63
N ALA A 55 8.46 -5.86 4.74
CA ALA A 55 7.45 -5.75 3.70
C ALA A 55 8.01 -5.19 2.38
N THR A 56 8.86 -4.16 2.46
CA THR A 56 9.53 -3.56 1.29
C THR A 56 10.56 -4.49 0.68
N VAL A 57 11.31 -5.23 1.50
CA VAL A 57 12.27 -6.24 1.04
C VAL A 57 11.54 -7.36 0.30
N LEU A 58 10.43 -7.87 0.85
CA LEU A 58 9.59 -8.86 0.18
C LEU A 58 9.07 -8.36 -1.16
N LEU A 59 8.59 -7.11 -1.22
CA LEU A 59 8.20 -6.46 -2.47
C LEU A 59 9.34 -6.45 -3.48
N MET A 60 10.52 -5.99 -3.08
CA MET A 60 11.68 -5.91 -3.97
C MET A 60 12.09 -7.27 -4.51
N LEU A 61 12.10 -8.31 -3.67
CA LEU A 61 12.53 -9.66 -4.04
C LEU A 61 11.49 -10.38 -4.91
N THR A 62 10.19 -10.12 -4.71
CA THR A 62 9.12 -10.87 -5.37
C THR A 62 8.36 -10.09 -6.45
N ALA A 63 8.66 -8.80 -6.65
CA ALA A 63 7.98 -7.95 -7.65
C ALA A 63 8.07 -8.53 -9.07
N SER A 64 9.24 -8.99 -9.51
CA SER A 64 9.43 -9.57 -10.85
C SER A 64 8.61 -10.86 -11.03
N PHE A 65 8.51 -11.67 -9.97
CA PHE A 65 7.73 -12.91 -9.98
C PHE A 65 6.24 -12.62 -10.16
N PHE A 66 5.67 -11.74 -9.32
CA PHE A 66 4.26 -11.38 -9.41
C PHE A 66 3.92 -10.57 -10.68
N GLY A 67 4.85 -9.75 -11.16
CA GLY A 67 4.73 -9.05 -12.43
C GLY A 67 4.61 -10.01 -13.62
N GLY A 68 5.49 -11.02 -13.68
CA GLY A 68 5.41 -12.07 -14.71
C GLY A 68 4.13 -12.90 -14.61
N LEU A 69 3.70 -13.23 -13.38
CA LEU A 69 2.48 -13.99 -13.14
C LEU A 69 1.23 -13.23 -13.60
N ALA A 70 1.17 -11.92 -13.36
CA ALA A 70 0.10 -11.06 -13.85
C ALA A 70 0.14 -10.87 -15.37
N GLY A 71 1.31 -10.86 -16.00
CA GLY A 71 1.43 -10.90 -17.46
C GLY A 71 0.80 -12.15 -18.08
N LYS A 72 0.90 -13.29 -17.38
CA LYS A 72 0.36 -14.58 -17.84
C LYS A 72 -1.15 -14.76 -17.55
N TYR A 73 -1.61 -14.43 -16.35
CA TYR A 73 -2.99 -14.69 -15.91
C TYR A 73 -3.89 -13.45 -15.93
N GLY A 74 -3.34 -12.30 -16.32
CA GLY A 74 -4.02 -11.02 -16.26
C GLY A 74 -4.01 -10.39 -14.87
N PRO A 75 -4.04 -9.05 -14.76
CA PRO A 75 -3.85 -8.33 -13.49
C PRO A 75 -5.06 -8.36 -12.55
N ARG A 76 -6.25 -8.72 -13.04
CA ARG A 76 -7.53 -8.53 -12.34
C ARG A 76 -7.63 -9.33 -11.03
N TRP A 77 -7.20 -10.59 -11.06
CA TRP A 77 -7.19 -11.46 -9.88
C TRP A 77 -6.23 -10.95 -8.80
N PHE A 78 -5.05 -10.52 -9.22
CA PHE A 78 -4.01 -9.93 -8.37
C PHE A 78 -4.47 -8.64 -7.69
N MET A 79 -5.13 -7.77 -8.46
CA MET A 79 -5.70 -6.50 -7.97
C MET A 79 -6.85 -6.69 -6.97
N THR A 80 -7.46 -7.88 -6.94
CA THR A 80 -8.51 -8.21 -5.96
C THR A 80 -7.90 -8.90 -4.74
N ALA A 81 -7.09 -9.94 -4.94
CA ALA A 81 -6.51 -10.74 -3.86
C ALA A 81 -5.48 -9.96 -3.04
N GLY A 82 -4.64 -9.14 -3.68
CA GLY A 82 -3.57 -8.39 -3.02
C GLY A 82 -4.07 -7.49 -1.88
N PRO A 83 -5.07 -6.62 -2.10
CA PRO A 83 -5.67 -5.81 -1.04
C PRO A 83 -6.27 -6.63 0.12
N PHE A 84 -6.90 -7.78 -0.16
CA PHE A 84 -7.39 -8.68 0.90
C PHE A 84 -6.24 -9.23 1.74
N ILE A 85 -5.15 -9.68 1.11
CA ILE A 85 -3.96 -10.19 1.81
C ILE A 85 -3.30 -9.08 2.62
N CYS A 86 -3.18 -7.86 2.09
CA CYS A 86 -2.73 -6.69 2.84
C CYS A 86 -3.61 -6.43 4.06
N GLY A 87 -4.94 -6.50 3.88
CA GLY A 87 -5.92 -6.36 4.95
C GLY A 87 -5.72 -7.40 6.05
N ILE A 88 -5.51 -8.67 5.70
CA ILE A 88 -5.19 -9.74 6.66
C ILE A 88 -3.92 -9.39 7.44
N GLY A 89 -2.86 -8.94 6.76
CA GLY A 89 -1.62 -8.52 7.41
C GLY A 89 -1.82 -7.40 8.44
N PHE A 90 -2.67 -6.41 8.14
CA PHE A 90 -3.06 -5.38 9.12
C PHE A 90 -3.97 -5.92 10.23
N LEU A 91 -4.91 -6.81 9.92
CA LEU A 91 -5.77 -7.42 10.96
C LEU A 91 -4.94 -8.22 11.97
N MET A 92 -3.84 -8.85 11.54
CA MET A 92 -2.93 -9.53 12.46
C MET A 92 -2.30 -8.58 13.48
N THR A 93 -2.13 -7.28 13.15
CA THR A 93 -1.58 -6.31 14.10
C THR A 93 -2.57 -5.96 15.23
N LEU A 94 -3.86 -6.33 15.11
CA LEU A 94 -4.83 -6.21 16.20
C LEU A 94 -4.53 -7.15 17.37
N ALA A 95 -3.77 -8.23 17.13
CA ALA A 95 -3.37 -9.18 18.15
C ALA A 95 -2.12 -8.74 18.94
N VAL A 96 -1.53 -7.59 18.62
CA VAL A 96 -0.35 -7.06 19.31
C VAL A 96 -0.74 -6.64 20.73
N GLN A 97 0.00 -7.13 21.72
CA GLN A 97 -0.25 -6.89 23.15
C GLN A 97 1.04 -6.45 23.83
N GLU A 98 0.92 -5.73 24.95
CA GLU A 98 2.07 -5.42 25.80
C GLU A 98 2.39 -6.59 26.74
N PRO A 99 3.68 -6.94 26.95
CA PRO A 99 4.87 -6.34 26.33
C PRO A 99 5.04 -6.76 24.85
N LEU A 100 5.43 -5.80 24.01
CA LEU A 100 5.53 -6.00 22.57
C LEU A 100 6.68 -6.95 22.21
N ASN A 101 6.36 -8.03 21.51
CA ASN A 101 7.36 -8.90 20.88
C ASN A 101 7.28 -8.78 19.36
N TYR A 102 8.26 -8.09 18.78
CA TYR A 102 8.30 -7.82 17.34
C TYR A 102 8.25 -9.11 16.50
N TRP A 103 9.00 -10.14 16.88
CA TRP A 103 9.17 -11.36 16.09
C TRP A 103 7.88 -12.17 15.99
N THR A 104 7.07 -12.18 17.04
CA THR A 104 5.85 -12.99 17.10
C THR A 104 4.58 -12.20 16.83
N GLN A 105 4.56 -10.90 17.14
CA GLN A 105 3.35 -10.08 17.03
C GLN A 105 3.32 -9.15 15.82
N VAL A 106 4.49 -8.71 15.31
CA VAL A 106 4.55 -7.69 14.23
C VAL A 106 5.06 -8.30 12.93
N LEU A 107 6.18 -9.03 12.99
CA LEU A 107 6.83 -9.59 11.81
C LEU A 107 5.91 -10.51 10.98
N PRO A 108 5.09 -11.41 11.56
CA PRO A 108 4.19 -12.24 10.76
C PRO A 108 3.19 -11.40 9.97
N GLY A 109 2.61 -10.36 10.59
CA GLY A 109 1.71 -9.42 9.91
C GLY A 109 2.43 -8.66 8.79
N GLN A 110 3.68 -8.21 9.01
CA GLN A 110 4.50 -7.56 7.99
C GLN A 110 4.85 -8.48 6.81
N ILE A 111 5.08 -9.78 7.06
CA ILE A 111 5.35 -10.75 6.00
C ILE A 111 4.09 -10.97 5.15
N VAL A 112 2.93 -11.22 5.79
CA VAL A 112 1.66 -11.40 5.09
C VAL A 112 1.31 -10.14 4.29
N PHE A 113 1.45 -8.97 4.91
CA PHE A 113 1.27 -7.69 4.23
C PHE A 113 2.24 -7.52 3.05
N GLY A 114 3.52 -7.84 3.21
CA GLY A 114 4.53 -7.77 2.14
C GLY A 114 4.18 -8.67 0.95
N ILE A 115 3.66 -9.87 1.19
CA ILE A 115 3.16 -10.76 0.13
C ILE A 115 1.98 -10.12 -0.60
N GLY A 116 1.01 -9.59 0.14
CA GLY A 116 -0.15 -8.89 -0.44
C GLY A 116 0.26 -7.68 -1.27
N LEU A 117 1.20 -6.89 -0.75
CA LEU A 117 1.76 -5.71 -1.40
C LEU A 117 2.43 -6.08 -2.73
N SER A 118 3.21 -7.15 -2.74
CA SER A 118 3.92 -7.67 -3.93
C SER A 118 2.96 -8.17 -5.00
N THR A 119 1.91 -8.86 -4.56
CA THR A 119 0.83 -9.38 -5.40
C THR A 119 0.04 -8.24 -6.06
N LEU A 120 0.09 -7.02 -5.53
CA LEU A 120 -0.75 -5.88 -5.88
C LEU A 120 -0.03 -4.84 -6.74
N VAL A 121 1.12 -4.36 -6.26
CA VAL A 121 1.78 -3.15 -6.79
C VAL A 121 2.30 -3.34 -8.20
N ALA A 122 2.99 -4.46 -8.45
CA ALA A 122 3.54 -4.74 -9.78
C ALA A 122 2.43 -4.94 -10.84
N PRO A 123 1.38 -5.75 -10.58
CA PRO A 123 0.28 -5.92 -11.54
C PRO A 123 -0.53 -4.64 -11.80
N LEU A 124 -0.78 -3.82 -10.77
CA LEU A 124 -1.45 -2.53 -10.93
C LEU A 124 -0.67 -1.60 -11.86
N THR A 125 0.64 -1.48 -11.63
CA THR A 125 1.51 -0.62 -12.43
C THR A 125 1.56 -1.11 -13.87
N ALA A 126 1.74 -2.43 -14.08
CA ALA A 126 1.74 -3.03 -15.41
C ALA A 126 0.41 -2.81 -16.16
N ALA A 127 -0.73 -2.94 -15.47
CA ALA A 127 -2.04 -2.74 -16.06
C ALA A 127 -2.28 -1.30 -16.53
N ILE A 128 -1.79 -0.31 -15.76
CA ILE A 128 -1.92 1.11 -16.09
C ILE A 128 -1.01 1.47 -17.27
N LEU A 129 0.26 1.06 -17.22
CA LEU A 129 1.23 1.37 -18.27
C LEU A 129 0.89 0.65 -19.57
N GLY A 130 0.44 -0.61 -19.49
CA GLY A 130 0.00 -1.37 -20.66
C GLY A 130 -1.31 -0.88 -21.29
N ALA A 131 -2.05 0.03 -20.63
CA ALA A 131 -3.27 0.61 -21.18
C ALA A 131 -3.01 1.83 -22.08
N VAL A 132 -1.80 2.39 -22.04
CA VAL A 132 -1.43 3.63 -22.72
C VAL A 132 -0.54 3.29 -23.93
N PRO A 133 -0.62 4.04 -25.05
CA PRO A 133 0.31 3.87 -26.17
C PRO A 133 1.77 3.96 -25.71
N THR A 134 2.66 3.17 -26.32
CA THR A 134 4.08 3.07 -25.91
C THR A 134 4.78 4.42 -25.92
N GLU A 135 4.43 5.30 -26.86
CA GLU A 135 4.98 6.66 -27.00
C GLU A 135 4.56 7.58 -25.83
N GLU A 136 3.41 7.28 -25.20
CA GLU A 136 2.84 8.03 -24.09
C GLU A 136 3.07 7.33 -22.73
N ALA A 137 3.74 6.17 -22.69
CA ALA A 137 3.97 5.39 -21.46
C ALA A 137 4.72 6.19 -20.37
N GLY A 138 5.64 7.08 -20.77
CA GLY A 138 6.32 7.98 -19.84
C GLY A 138 5.35 8.93 -19.13
N ILE A 139 4.37 9.47 -19.87
CA ILE A 139 3.32 10.33 -19.31
C ILE A 139 2.41 9.51 -18.39
N GLY A 140 2.01 8.31 -18.83
CA GLY A 140 1.17 7.41 -18.02
C GLY A 140 1.83 7.06 -16.67
N SER A 141 3.13 6.79 -16.67
CA SER A 141 3.91 6.53 -15.45
C SER A 141 3.99 7.75 -14.54
N ALA A 142 4.23 8.94 -15.11
CA ALA A 142 4.29 10.18 -14.35
C ALA A 142 2.95 10.47 -13.65
N VAL A 143 1.82 10.28 -14.34
CA VAL A 143 0.48 10.45 -13.77
C VAL A 143 0.24 9.44 -12.64
N ASN A 144 0.49 8.15 -12.87
CA ASN A 144 0.30 7.12 -11.84
C ASN A 144 1.13 7.40 -10.58
N ASN A 145 2.39 7.82 -10.75
CA ASN A 145 3.23 8.21 -9.62
C ASN A 145 2.69 9.44 -8.89
N ALA A 146 2.24 10.47 -9.62
CA ALA A 146 1.64 11.65 -9.01
C ALA A 146 0.39 11.29 -8.20
N VAL A 147 -0.50 10.46 -8.76
CA VAL A 147 -1.71 9.96 -8.09
C VAL A 147 -1.34 9.18 -6.83
N ALA A 148 -0.39 8.26 -6.91
CA ALA A 148 0.07 7.46 -5.76
C ALA A 148 0.61 8.35 -4.61
N ARG A 149 1.38 9.39 -4.94
CA ARG A 149 1.92 10.32 -3.93
C ARG A 149 0.84 11.20 -3.30
N ILE A 150 -0.04 11.76 -4.13
CA ILE A 150 -1.17 12.59 -3.65
C ILE A 150 -2.08 11.76 -2.75
N ALA A 151 -2.40 10.53 -3.14
CA ALA A 151 -3.21 9.63 -2.36
C ALA A 151 -2.65 9.39 -0.95
N GLY A 152 -1.35 9.10 -0.86
CA GLY A 152 -0.68 8.91 0.43
C GLY A 152 -0.72 10.17 1.29
N LEU A 153 -0.42 11.33 0.70
CA LEU A 153 -0.44 12.62 1.41
C LEU A 153 -1.84 12.96 1.95
N ILE A 154 -2.88 12.80 1.13
CA ILE A 154 -4.26 13.04 1.53
C ILE A 154 -4.63 12.12 2.70
N CYS A 155 -4.46 10.80 2.56
CA CYS A 155 -4.86 9.87 3.61
C CYS A 155 -4.11 10.10 4.94
N ILE A 156 -2.81 10.41 4.89
CA ILE A 156 -2.04 10.74 6.09
C ILE A 156 -2.49 12.07 6.70
N ALA A 157 -2.78 13.11 5.89
CA ALA A 157 -3.29 14.38 6.39
C ALA A 157 -4.63 14.21 7.13
N PHE A 158 -5.48 13.29 6.66
CA PHE A 158 -6.74 12.92 7.32
C PHE A 158 -6.58 11.88 8.44
N ALA A 159 -5.36 11.39 8.73
CA ALA A 159 -5.15 10.32 9.72
C ALA A 159 -5.70 10.68 11.10
N GLY A 160 -5.55 11.93 11.55
CA GLY A 160 -6.11 12.39 12.83
C GLY A 160 -7.63 12.33 12.89
N LEU A 161 -8.34 12.57 11.78
CA LEU A 161 -9.80 12.44 11.69
C LEU A 161 -10.24 10.98 11.63
N ILE A 162 -9.46 10.13 10.97
CA ILE A 162 -9.75 8.70 10.79
C ILE A 162 -9.48 7.93 12.10
N ILE A 163 -8.38 8.23 12.78
CA ILE A 163 -7.90 7.53 13.98
C ILE A 163 -8.41 8.20 15.26
N GLY A 164 -8.40 9.54 15.30
CA GLY A 164 -8.63 10.33 16.52
C GLY A 164 -10.06 10.33 17.06
N ARG A 165 -11.06 9.83 16.30
CA ARG A 165 -12.43 9.69 16.82
C ARG A 165 -12.56 8.61 17.90
N SER A 166 -11.63 7.65 18.00
CA SER A 166 -11.64 6.65 19.09
C SER A 166 -11.08 7.18 20.41
N SER A 167 -10.26 8.23 20.40
CA SER A 167 -9.67 8.79 21.64
C SER A 167 -10.62 9.73 22.40
N ALA A 168 -11.58 10.36 21.70
CA ALA A 168 -12.55 11.27 22.32
C ALA A 168 -13.65 10.55 23.13
N ALA A 169 -13.94 9.27 22.84
CA ALA A 169 -14.95 8.50 23.55
C ALA A 169 -14.47 7.91 24.89
N LYS A 170 -13.16 7.99 25.19
CA LYS A 170 -12.57 7.48 26.44
C LYS A 170 -12.26 8.58 27.47
N ALA A 171 -12.62 9.84 27.15
CA ALA A 171 -12.39 11.03 27.96
C ALA A 171 -13.70 11.71 28.42
N SER A 172 -14.84 11.03 28.30
CA SER A 172 -16.15 11.39 28.85
C SER A 172 -16.67 10.26 29.73
#